data_AF-A0A938PNQ0-F1
#
_entry.id   AF-A0A938PNQ0-F1
#
_cell.length_a   1.000
_cell.length_b   1.000
_cell.length_c   1.000
_cell.angle_alpha   90.00
_cell.angle_beta   90.00
_cell.angle_gamma   90.00
#
_symmetry.space_group_name_H-M   'P 1'
#
loop_
_entity.id
_entity.type
_entity.pdbx_description
1 polymer ?
#
loop_
_entity_poly.entity_id
_entity_poly.type
_entity_poly.pdbx_seq_one_letter_code
_entity_poly.pdbx_strand_id
1 'polypeptide(L)'
;MRFFLAIGRWLSVPLLFVLLVLAGTWLSERLVRVLDDYCSPDTQVGGACVASWHTTGIEWVMSVGIFVTVLAAILLPSRVAPKGQRVVAVIAAVLLVAVPVGVWLGLRWVDFLLPSAVALVAAMLGVWRVWKQGERG
;
A
#
# COMPACT_ATOMS: atom_id res chain seq x y z
N MET A 1 6.89 30.91 -17.01
CA MET A 1 6.73 29.50 -17.44
C MET A 1 7.31 28.48 -16.45
N ARG A 2 8.55 28.63 -15.95
CA ARG A 2 9.17 27.69 -14.96
C ARG A 2 8.41 27.52 -13.64
N PHE A 3 7.72 28.57 -13.18
CA PHE A 3 6.93 28.55 -11.94
C PHE A 3 5.70 27.62 -12.03
N PHE A 4 4.93 27.71 -13.11
CA PHE A 4 3.76 26.85 -13.33
C PHE A 4 4.14 25.36 -13.45
N LEU A 5 5.27 25.06 -14.10
CA LEU A 5 5.80 23.70 -14.16
C LEU A 5 6.19 23.16 -12.78
N ALA A 6 6.73 24.02 -11.90
CA ALA A 6 7.05 23.62 -10.54
C ALA A 6 5.79 23.32 -9.72
N ILE A 7 4.76 24.16 -9.80
CA ILE A 7 3.47 23.96 -9.11
C ILE A 7 2.79 22.68 -9.60
N GLY A 8 2.69 22.48 -10.92
CA GLY A 8 2.08 21.27 -11.48
C GLY A 8 2.77 19.99 -11.00
N ARG A 9 4.11 20.02 -10.89
CA ARG A 9 4.88 18.89 -10.36
C ARG A 9 4.59 18.63 -8.88
N TRP A 10 4.50 19.66 -8.05
CA TRP A 10 4.18 19.49 -6.63
C TRP A 10 2.73 19.04 -6.38
N LEU A 11 1.78 19.48 -7.19
CA LEU A 11 0.38 19.02 -7.13
C LEU A 11 0.23 17.57 -7.60
N SER A 12 1.09 17.10 -8.52
CA SER A 12 1.05 15.72 -8.98
C SER A 12 1.48 14.69 -7.92
N VAL A 13 2.26 15.09 -6.91
CA VAL A 13 2.72 14.21 -5.82
C VAL A 13 1.55 13.68 -4.96
N PRO A 14 0.70 14.52 -4.33
CA PRO A 14 -0.44 14.03 -3.57
C PRO A 14 -1.47 13.33 -4.45
N LEU A 15 -1.66 13.79 -5.69
CA LEU A 15 -2.58 13.14 -6.64
C LEU A 15 -2.10 11.72 -6.97
N LEU A 16 -0.82 11.54 -7.27
CA LEU A 16 -0.23 10.23 -7.56
C LEU A 16 -0.29 9.32 -6.34
N PHE A 17 -0.03 9.84 -5.15
CA PHE A 17 -0.19 9.09 -3.90
C PHE A 17 -1.61 8.55 -3.74
N VAL A 18 -2.62 9.42 -3.87
CA VAL A 18 -4.04 9.02 -3.77
C VAL A 18 -4.40 8.00 -4.84
N LEU A 19 -3.99 8.22 -6.09
CA LEU A 19 -4.25 7.30 -7.19
C LEU A 19 -3.65 5.91 -6.95
N LEU A 20 -2.43 5.83 -6.41
CA LEU A 20 -1.78 4.56 -6.12
C LEU A 20 -2.48 3.79 -5.00
N VAL A 21 -2.93 4.49 -3.96
CA VAL A 21 -3.71 3.88 -2.88
C VAL A 21 -5.05 3.37 -3.43
N LEU A 22 -5.80 4.20 -4.17
CA LEU A 22 -7.07 3.80 -4.76
C LEU A 22 -6.93 2.63 -5.74
N ALA A 23 -5.92 2.68 -6.62
CA ALA A 23 -5.65 1.60 -7.57
C ALA A 23 -5.25 0.30 -6.88
N GLY A 24 -4.42 0.38 -5.83
CA GLY A 24 -4.05 -0.79 -5.01
C GLY A 24 -5.26 -1.41 -4.32
N THR A 25 -6.11 -0.58 -3.71
CA THR A 25 -7.34 -1.04 -3.03
C THR A 25 -8.31 -1.71 -4.00
N TRP A 26 -8.52 -1.08 -5.17
CA TRP A 26 -9.35 -1.62 -6.23
C TRP A 26 -8.82 -2.94 -6.79
N LEU A 27 -7.50 -3.05 -6.98
CA LEU A 27 -6.87 -4.27 -7.46
C LEU A 27 -7.01 -5.41 -6.44
N SER A 28 -6.80 -5.14 -5.16
CA SER A 28 -7.00 -6.12 -4.08
C SER A 28 -8.44 -6.64 -4.05
N GLU A 29 -9.43 -5.75 -4.16
CA GLU A 29 -10.84 -6.15 -4.23
C GLU A 29 -11.11 -7.07 -5.43
N ARG A 30 -10.55 -6.74 -6.61
CA ARG A 30 -10.69 -7.58 -7.80
C ARG A 30 -10.04 -8.94 -7.64
N LEU A 31 -8.87 -9.02 -7.01
CA LEU A 31 -8.19 -10.28 -6.78
C LEU A 31 -8.94 -11.18 -5.79
N VAL A 32 -9.53 -10.61 -4.74
CA VAL A 32 -10.38 -11.37 -3.80
C VAL A 32 -11.60 -11.95 -4.53
N ARG A 33 -12.29 -11.15 -5.35
CA ARG A 33 -13.42 -11.64 -6.15
C ARG A 33 -13.02 -12.77 -7.09
N VAL A 34 -11.85 -12.66 -7.72
CA VAL A 34 -11.32 -13.74 -8.59
C VAL A 34 -11.04 -15.00 -7.77
N LEU A 35 -10.51 -14.89 -6.55
CA LEU A 35 -10.32 -16.04 -5.66
C LEU A 35 -11.65 -16.68 -5.27
N ASP A 36 -12.70 -15.89 -5.05
CA ASP A 36 -14.05 -16.39 -4.76
C ASP A 36 -14.62 -17.22 -5.92
N ASP A 37 -14.35 -16.81 -7.17
CA ASP A 37 -14.80 -17.52 -8.38
C ASP A 37 -14.17 -18.91 -8.53
N TYR A 38 -13.02 -19.18 -7.88
CA TYR A 38 -12.39 -20.51 -7.87
C TYR A 38 -12.93 -21.44 -6.78
N CYS A 39 -13.84 -20.97 -5.92
CA CYS A 39 -14.40 -21.79 -4.85
C CYS A 39 -15.44 -22.79 -5.42
N SER A 40 -15.32 -24.08 -5.10
CA SER A 40 -16.31 -25.06 -5.53
C SER A 40 -17.62 -24.89 -4.75
N PRO A 41 -18.79 -25.20 -5.33
CA PRO A 41 -20.08 -25.12 -4.64
C PRO A 41 -20.11 -25.94 -3.34
N ASP A 42 -19.41 -27.08 -3.30
CA ASP A 42 -19.35 -27.97 -2.13
C ASP A 42 -18.58 -27.36 -0.95
N THR A 43 -17.79 -26.32 -1.21
CA THR A 43 -16.99 -25.60 -0.21
C THR A 43 -17.57 -24.24 0.15
N GLN A 44 -18.79 -23.95 -0.27
CA GLN A 44 -19.51 -22.71 0.08
C GLN A 44 -20.52 -22.98 1.21
N VAL A 45 -20.39 -22.24 2.31
CA VAL A 45 -21.34 -22.29 3.44
C VAL A 45 -21.84 -20.87 3.69
N GLY A 46 -23.16 -20.66 3.54
CA GLY A 46 -23.75 -19.34 3.73
C GLY A 46 -23.29 -18.28 2.72
N GLY A 47 -22.87 -18.70 1.52
CA GLY A 47 -22.33 -17.80 0.48
C GLY A 47 -20.87 -17.40 0.67
N ALA A 48 -20.18 -17.94 1.67
CA ALA A 48 -18.75 -17.74 1.88
C ALA A 48 -17.96 -19.02 1.56
N CYS A 49 -16.78 -18.86 0.96
CA CYS A 49 -15.85 -19.97 0.75
C CYS A 49 -15.21 -20.37 2.08
N VAL A 50 -15.34 -21.63 2.49
CA VAL A 50 -14.75 -22.14 3.75
C VAL A 50 -13.51 -23.01 3.53
N ALA A 51 -13.00 -23.03 2.29
CA ALA A 51 -11.81 -23.81 1.97
C ALA A 51 -10.55 -23.20 2.61
N SER A 52 -9.70 -24.03 3.25
CA SER A 52 -8.50 -23.55 3.96
C SER A 52 -7.48 -22.84 3.05
N TRP A 53 -7.42 -23.23 1.77
CA TRP A 53 -6.58 -22.57 0.77
C TRP A 53 -7.08 -21.16 0.44
N HIS A 54 -8.39 -20.89 0.58
CA HIS A 54 -8.99 -19.61 0.25
C HIS A 54 -8.63 -18.54 1.29
N THR A 55 -8.78 -18.84 2.58
CA THR A 55 -8.34 -17.94 3.66
C THR A 55 -6.86 -17.60 3.54
N THR A 56 -6.02 -18.62 3.38
CA THR A 56 -4.57 -18.45 3.19
C THR A 56 -4.27 -17.62 1.93
N GLY A 57 -4.98 -17.88 0.83
CA GLY A 57 -4.83 -17.15 -0.43
C GLY A 57 -5.18 -15.67 -0.29
N ILE A 58 -6.28 -15.34 0.38
CA ILE A 58 -6.69 -13.97 0.66
C ILE A 58 -5.64 -13.26 1.52
N GLU A 59 -5.14 -13.91 2.59
CA GLU A 59 -4.11 -13.33 3.45
C GLU A 59 -2.82 -12.98 2.69
N TRP A 60 -2.37 -13.87 1.79
CA TRP A 60 -1.22 -13.62 0.93
C TRP A 60 -1.48 -12.49 -0.06
N VAL A 61 -2.63 -12.48 -0.73
CA VAL A 61 -3.00 -11.42 -1.68
C VAL A 61 -3.07 -10.07 -0.98
N MET A 62 -3.67 -10.00 0.21
CA MET A 62 -3.71 -8.77 1.00
C MET A 62 -2.31 -8.33 1.43
N SER A 63 -1.49 -9.24 1.96
CA SER A 63 -0.14 -8.91 2.43
C SER A 63 0.76 -8.42 1.28
N VAL A 64 0.80 -9.14 0.17
CA VAL A 64 1.57 -8.74 -1.03
C VAL A 64 1.01 -7.44 -1.61
N GLY A 65 -0.32 -7.29 -1.68
CA GLY A 65 -0.98 -6.08 -2.16
C GLY A 65 -0.63 -4.85 -1.33
N ILE A 66 -0.68 -4.95 0.00
CA ILE A 66 -0.26 -3.89 0.92
C ILE A 66 1.20 -3.56 0.70
N PHE A 67 2.08 -4.58 0.67
CA PHE A 67 3.51 -4.38 0.50
C PHE A 67 3.82 -3.59 -0.78
N VAL A 68 3.28 -4.04 -1.92
CA VAL A 68 3.49 -3.41 -3.23
C VAL A 68 2.91 -2.00 -3.27
N THR A 69 1.68 -1.82 -2.75
CA THR A 69 1.00 -0.51 -2.75
C THR A 69 1.78 0.50 -1.92
N VAL A 70 2.21 0.12 -0.71
CA VAL A 70 2.99 1.00 0.18
C VAL A 70 4.32 1.37 -0.47
N LEU A 71 5.03 0.38 -1.02
CA LEU A 71 6.31 0.62 -1.68
C LEU A 71 6.15 1.56 -2.89
N ALA A 72 5.14 1.32 -3.74
CA ALA A 72 4.86 2.15 -4.90
C ALA A 72 4.47 3.59 -4.52
N ALA A 73 3.61 3.75 -3.51
CA ALA A 73 3.16 5.05 -3.01
C ALA A 73 4.26 5.87 -2.34
N ILE A 74 5.38 5.25 -1.94
CA ILE A 74 6.58 5.95 -1.43
C ILE A 74 7.57 6.23 -2.57
N LEU A 75 7.85 5.23 -3.41
CA LEU A 75 8.90 5.32 -4.43
C LEU A 75 8.51 6.16 -5.65
N LEU A 76 7.24 6.13 -6.07
CA LEU A 76 6.82 6.85 -7.27
C LEU A 76 6.67 8.36 -7.02
N PRO A 77 5.99 8.83 -5.96
CA PRO A 77 5.88 10.26 -5.72
C PRO A 77 7.22 10.92 -5.34
N SER A 78 8.12 10.19 -4.69
CA SER A 78 9.46 10.72 -4.34
C SER A 78 10.32 11.00 -5.58
N ARG A 79 10.18 10.21 -6.66
CA ARG A 79 10.85 10.47 -7.95
C ARG A 79 10.35 11.72 -8.67
N VAL A 80 9.09 12.10 -8.44
CA VAL A 80 8.50 13.30 -9.04
C VAL A 80 9.01 14.58 -8.36
N ALA A 81 9.47 14.51 -7.10
CA ALA A 81 9.93 15.65 -6.30
C ALA A 81 11.43 15.58 -5.91
N PRO A 82 12.38 15.81 -6.84
CA PRO A 82 13.81 15.59 -6.58
C PRO A 82 14.40 16.46 -5.45
N LYS A 83 13.92 17.70 -5.27
CA LYS A 83 14.39 18.60 -4.19
C LYS A 83 13.81 18.26 -2.80
N GLY A 84 12.87 17.33 -2.72
CA GLY A 84 12.20 16.94 -1.46
C GLY A 84 11.94 15.45 -1.33
N GLN A 85 12.62 14.62 -2.12
CA GLN A 85 12.35 13.18 -2.25
C GLN A 85 12.29 12.45 -0.90
N ARG A 86 13.20 12.80 0.03
CA ARG A 86 13.26 12.22 1.39
C ARG A 86 12.06 12.62 2.24
N VAL A 87 11.70 13.91 2.22
CA VAL A 87 10.56 14.45 2.97
C VAL A 87 9.25 13.82 2.46
N VAL A 88 9.08 13.76 1.14
CA VAL A 88 7.91 13.12 0.51
C VAL A 88 7.84 11.64 0.88
N ALA A 89 8.95 10.92 0.83
CA ALA A 89 8.99 9.50 1.19
C ALA A 89 8.61 9.25 2.66
N VAL A 90 9.14 10.06 3.59
CA VAL A 90 8.81 9.95 5.02
C VAL A 90 7.34 10.29 5.27
N ILE A 91 6.82 11.35 4.68
CA ILE A 91 5.39 11.73 4.84
C ILE A 91 4.50 10.61 4.29
N ALA A 92 4.79 10.09 3.10
CA ALA A 92 4.03 8.98 2.52
C ALA A 92 4.07 7.73 3.42
N ALA A 93 5.25 7.37 3.93
CA ALA A 93 5.42 6.26 4.86
C ALA A 93 4.60 6.42 6.14
N VAL A 94 4.66 7.62 6.76
CA VAL A 94 3.89 7.91 7.97
C VAL A 94 2.40 7.81 7.71
N LEU A 95 1.89 8.41 6.63
CA LEU A 95 0.47 8.38 6.30
C LEU A 95 -0.05 6.95 6.07
N LEU A 96 0.74 6.11 5.38
CA LEU A 96 0.34 4.74 5.06
C LEU A 96 0.43 3.79 6.24
N VAL A 97 1.38 3.99 7.16
CA VAL A 97 1.54 3.14 8.34
C VAL A 97 0.62 3.57 9.48
N ALA A 98 0.33 4.88 9.60
CA ALA A 98 -0.49 5.42 10.68
C ALA A 98 -1.92 4.84 10.68
N VAL A 99 -2.50 4.58 9.51
CA VAL A 99 -3.85 4.02 9.40
C VAL A 99 -3.94 2.60 9.99
N PRO A 100 -3.21 1.58 9.50
CA PRO A 100 -3.32 0.22 10.03
C PRO A 100 -2.85 0.13 11.49
N VAL A 101 -1.79 0.86 11.87
CA VAL A 101 -1.31 0.90 13.26
C VAL A 101 -2.32 1.58 14.18
N GLY A 102 -2.93 2.68 13.73
CA GLY A 102 -3.97 3.38 14.49
C GLY A 102 -5.22 2.54 14.69
N VAL A 103 -5.63 1.78 13.67
CA VAL A 103 -6.73 0.80 13.76
C VAL A 103 -6.38 -0.30 14.76
N TRP A 104 -5.18 -0.87 14.68
CA TRP A 104 -4.73 -1.90 15.62
C TRP A 104 -4.69 -1.40 17.07
N LEU A 105 -4.10 -0.22 17.32
CA LEU A 105 -3.98 0.34 18.67
C LEU A 105 -5.34 0.82 19.22
N GLY A 106 -6.17 1.44 18.38
CA GLY A 106 -7.45 2.03 18.78
C GLY A 106 -8.57 1.00 18.95
N LEU A 107 -8.68 0.03 18.03
CA LEU A 107 -9.75 -0.98 18.05
C LEU A 107 -9.30 -2.31 18.67
N ARG A 108 -8.00 -2.48 18.97
CA ARG A 108 -7.40 -3.72 19.48
C ARG A 108 -7.71 -4.95 18.61
N TRP A 109 -7.97 -4.73 17.33
CA TRP A 109 -8.23 -5.79 16.37
C TRP A 109 -6.93 -6.48 15.98
N VAL A 110 -6.72 -7.68 16.51
CA VAL A 110 -5.49 -8.46 16.33
C VAL A 110 -5.23 -8.80 14.85
N ASP A 111 -6.28 -8.92 14.05
CA ASP A 111 -6.18 -9.21 12.61
C ASP A 111 -5.44 -8.11 11.83
N PHE A 112 -5.33 -6.89 12.39
CA PHE A 112 -4.55 -5.80 11.80
C PHE A 112 -3.06 -5.86 12.12
N LEU A 113 -2.60 -6.76 12.98
CA LEU A 113 -1.20 -6.87 13.36
C LEU A 113 -0.31 -7.23 12.15
N LEU A 114 -0.69 -8.26 11.39
CA LEU A 114 0.06 -8.69 10.21
C LEU A 114 0.06 -7.62 9.11
N PRO A 115 -1.09 -7.04 8.69
CA PRO A 115 -1.14 -5.89 7.79
C PRO A 115 -0.25 -4.71 8.23
N SER A 116 -0.25 -4.39 9.53
CA SER A 116 0.56 -3.31 10.09
C SER A 116 2.05 -3.61 9.99
N ALA A 117 2.47 -4.83 10.32
CA ALA A 117 3.86 -5.26 10.22
C ALA A 117 4.35 -5.22 8.76
N VAL A 118 3.53 -5.71 7.81
CA VAL A 118 3.86 -5.70 6.39
C VAL A 118 3.97 -4.26 5.86
N ALA A 119 3.04 -3.38 6.22
CA ALA A 119 3.09 -1.96 5.85
C ALA A 119 4.34 -1.27 6.42
N LEU A 120 4.69 -1.54 7.67
CA LEU A 120 5.89 -0.99 8.32
C LEU A 120 7.17 -1.44 7.60
N VAL A 121 7.30 -2.74 7.29
CA VAL A 121 8.47 -3.27 6.56
C VAL A 121 8.57 -2.65 5.17
N ALA A 122 7.46 -2.59 4.42
CA ALA A 122 7.42 -1.95 3.10
C ALA A 122 7.81 -0.47 3.17
N ALA A 123 7.32 0.25 4.19
CA ALA A 123 7.62 1.66 4.40
C ALA A 123 9.11 1.88 4.71
N MET A 124 9.68 1.10 5.62
CA MET A 124 11.12 1.15 5.94
C MET A 124 11.98 0.90 4.71
N LEU A 125 11.65 -0.13 3.91
CA LEU A 125 12.37 -0.44 2.68
C LEU A 125 12.26 0.67 1.63
N GLY A 126 11.05 1.22 1.44
CA GLY A 126 10.80 2.31 0.51
C GLY A 126 11.59 3.57 0.87
N VAL A 127 11.52 3.97 2.13
CA VAL A 127 12.24 5.13 2.67
C VAL A 127 13.75 4.93 2.59
N TRP A 128 14.27 3.75 2.97
CA TRP A 128 15.69 3.41 2.84
C TRP A 128 16.18 3.48 1.39
N ARG A 129 15.41 2.95 0.44
CA ARG A 129 15.72 3.03 -1.00
C ARG A 129 15.80 4.47 -1.50
N VAL A 130 14.89 5.35 -1.08
CA VAL A 130 14.93 6.79 -1.44
C VAL A 130 16.16 7.47 -0.85
N TRP A 131 16.51 7.15 0.40
CA TRP A 131 17.74 7.68 1.01
C TRP A 131 18.99 7.30 0.22
N LYS A 132 19.12 6.02 -0.14
CA LYS A 132 20.22 5.48 -0.95
C LYS A 132 20.33 6.13 -2.33
N GLN A 133 19.20 6.50 -2.95
CA GLN A 133 19.21 7.21 -4.24
C GLN A 133 19.82 8.61 -4.12
N GLY A 134 19.54 9.33 -3.03
CA GLY A 134 20.09 10.65 -2.77
C GLY A 134 21.57 10.68 -2.37
N GLU A 135 22.22 9.53 -2.15
CA GLU A 135 23.69 9.45 -1.94
C GLU A 135 24.45 9.34 -3.27
N ARG A 136 23.76 9.00 -4.37
CA ARG A 136 24.39 8.68 -5.66
C ARG A 136 24.34 9.81 -6.69
N GLY A 137 23.63 10.89 -6.41
CA GLY A 137 23.48 12.05 -7.30
C GLY A 137 23.81 13.32 -6.57
#